data_AF-J9CKU6-F1
#
_entry.id   AF-J9CKU6-F1
#
_cell.length_a   1.000
_cell.length_b   1.000
_cell.length_c   1.000
_cell.angle_alpha   90.00
_cell.angle_beta   90.00
_cell.angle_gamma   90.00
#
_symmetry.space_group_name_H-M   'P 1'
#
loop_
_entity.id
_entity.type
_entity.pdbx_description
1 polymer ?
#
loop_
_entity_poly.entity_id
_entity_poly.type
_entity_poly.pdbx_seq_one_letter_code
_entity_poly.pdbx_strand_id
1 'polypeptide(L)'
;MPEGRLIVYTEGKAFPRSDIYANGTGTCKEAPIVVLTDEISASASEIFSGAVQDNDRGIIIGRRTYGKGLVQTQMALSDGSEMRLTIARYYTPSGRCIQKKYEMGNNDDYDKDIYNRYLHGEFDSADSIKLDDSLKYQTVGGRTVYGGGGIMPDIFIPRDTSGITSYYSNVINSGVLYLFTLYYSDKNYDKLGEFDTWQELYSYLQQQPLLSEFVNFAASKGVRKRPTLINISARLIENQLQAYIVRNFFDDAGFYPIFMKDDQTLLRAIKIIKDGKSVPAV
;
A
#
# COMPACT_ATOMS: atom_id res chain seq x y z
N MET A 1 -15.33 -6.82 14.51
CA MET A 1 -14.93 -6.99 15.93
C MET A 1 -16.19 -7.05 16.79
N PRO A 2 -16.17 -7.74 17.94
CA PRO A 2 -17.26 -7.71 18.91
C PRO A 2 -17.60 -6.29 19.37
N GLU A 3 -18.82 -6.11 19.87
CA GLU A 3 -19.24 -4.85 20.50
C GLU A 3 -18.34 -4.50 21.69
N GLY A 4 -18.08 -3.20 21.89
CA GLY A 4 -17.28 -2.69 23.00
C GLY A 4 -15.76 -2.83 22.83
N ARG A 5 -15.28 -3.40 21.71
CA ARG A 5 -13.84 -3.39 21.40
C ARG A 5 -13.38 -1.99 21.02
N LEU A 6 -12.35 -1.49 21.70
CA LEU A 6 -11.73 -0.20 21.37
C LEU A 6 -11.13 -0.26 19.97
N ILE A 7 -11.39 0.77 19.17
CA ILE A 7 -10.82 0.95 17.82
C ILE A 7 -9.66 1.93 17.91
N VAL A 8 -9.91 3.08 18.52
CA VAL A 8 -8.97 4.19 18.65
C VAL A 8 -9.44 5.08 19.78
N TYR A 9 -8.51 5.77 20.43
CA TYR A 9 -8.86 6.93 21.22
C TYR A 9 -7.98 8.12 20.87
N THR A 10 -8.50 9.32 21.08
CA THR A 10 -7.77 10.57 20.87
C THR A 10 -7.61 11.29 22.18
N GLU A 11 -6.45 11.89 22.42
CA GLU A 11 -6.18 12.66 23.62
C GLU A 11 -5.24 13.83 23.28
N GLY A 12 -5.55 15.01 23.81
CA GLY A 12 -4.79 16.23 23.61
C GLY A 12 -4.58 17.00 24.91
N LYS A 13 -3.68 17.98 24.91
CA LYS A 13 -3.37 18.76 26.11
C LYS A 13 -4.59 19.53 26.65
N ALA A 14 -5.40 20.08 25.76
CA ALA A 14 -6.62 20.83 26.07
C ALA A 14 -7.89 20.11 25.60
N PHE A 15 -7.74 18.91 25.03
CA PHE A 15 -8.83 18.14 24.44
C PHE A 15 -8.94 16.82 25.21
N PRO A 16 -10.05 16.59 25.93
CA PRO A 16 -10.20 15.39 26.75
C PRO A 16 -10.16 14.13 25.90
N ARG A 17 -9.85 13.01 26.55
CA ARG A 17 -9.85 11.70 25.93
C ARG A 17 -11.23 11.38 25.32
N SER A 18 -11.22 10.91 24.07
CA SER A 18 -12.41 10.45 23.36
C SER A 18 -12.15 9.06 22.79
N ASP A 19 -12.94 8.08 23.22
CA ASP A 19 -12.80 6.68 22.82
C ASP A 19 -13.84 6.31 21.77
N ILE A 20 -13.41 5.57 20.75
CA ILE A 20 -14.27 5.04 19.69
C ILE A 20 -14.27 3.51 19.78
N TYR A 21 -15.45 2.93 19.94
CA TYR A 21 -15.63 1.48 20.10
C TYR A 21 -16.38 0.88 18.90
N ALA A 22 -16.13 -0.40 18.66
CA ALA A 22 -16.91 -1.20 17.72
C ALA A 22 -18.33 -1.41 18.26
N ASN A 23 -19.33 -1.31 17.38
CA ASN A 23 -20.74 -1.53 17.68
C ASN A 23 -21.20 -3.00 17.52
N GLY A 24 -20.30 -3.91 17.11
CA GLY A 24 -20.60 -5.34 16.97
C GLY A 24 -21.48 -5.75 15.78
N THR A 25 -21.94 -4.82 14.94
CA THR A 25 -22.93 -5.08 13.87
C THR A 25 -22.33 -5.51 12.54
N GLY A 26 -21.01 -5.69 12.45
CA GLY A 26 -20.33 -6.06 11.20
C GLY A 26 -20.74 -7.43 10.67
N THR A 27 -20.83 -7.56 9.34
CA THR A 27 -21.17 -8.81 8.63
C THR A 27 -19.99 -9.77 8.49
N CYS A 28 -18.76 -9.27 8.46
CA CYS A 28 -17.54 -10.06 8.28
C CYS A 28 -16.84 -10.40 9.62
N LYS A 29 -17.60 -10.69 10.68
CA LYS A 29 -17.02 -10.93 12.03
C LYS A 29 -16.04 -12.10 12.06
N GLU A 30 -16.36 -13.20 11.38
CA GLU A 30 -15.58 -14.44 11.34
C GLU A 30 -14.70 -14.58 10.08
N ALA A 31 -14.77 -13.63 9.15
CA ALA A 31 -14.01 -13.73 7.90
C ALA A 31 -12.49 -13.58 8.16
N PRO A 32 -11.62 -14.42 7.57
CA PRO A 32 -10.18 -14.19 7.57
C PRO A 32 -9.85 -12.77 7.09
N ILE A 33 -9.00 -12.05 7.82
CA ILE A 33 -8.58 -10.70 7.42
C ILE A 33 -7.06 -10.58 7.48
N VAL A 34 -6.51 -10.02 6.41
CA VAL A 34 -5.13 -9.59 6.31
C VAL A 34 -5.15 -8.17 5.79
N VAL A 35 -4.36 -7.29 6.39
CA VAL A 35 -4.25 -5.88 5.98
C VAL A 35 -2.89 -5.66 5.36
N LEU A 36 -2.86 -5.11 4.15
CA LEU A 36 -1.63 -4.76 3.47
C LEU A 36 -1.27 -3.30 3.77
N THR A 37 -0.02 -3.05 4.13
CA THR A 37 0.48 -1.70 4.41
C THR A 37 1.82 -1.44 3.76
N ASP A 38 2.09 -0.17 3.50
CA ASP A 38 3.38 0.33 3.04
C ASP A 38 3.73 1.65 3.75
N GLU A 39 4.89 2.21 3.41
CA GLU A 39 5.42 3.44 3.99
C GLU A 39 4.60 4.70 3.72
N ILE A 40 3.63 4.65 2.78
CA ILE A 40 2.75 5.77 2.41
C ILE A 40 1.38 5.63 3.10
N SER A 41 1.04 4.45 3.60
CA SER A 41 -0.16 4.23 4.41
C SER A 41 -0.15 5.15 5.63
N ALA A 42 -1.14 6.04 5.75
CA ALA A 42 -1.13 7.12 6.75
C ALA A 42 -2.53 7.41 7.31
N SER A 43 -2.59 7.98 8.52
CA SER A 43 -3.83 8.49 9.12
C SER A 43 -4.90 7.40 9.31
N ALA A 44 -6.06 7.50 8.66
CA ALA A 44 -7.14 6.54 8.81
C ALA A 44 -6.73 5.09 8.52
N SER A 45 -5.81 4.87 7.57
CA SER A 45 -5.26 3.54 7.29
C SER A 45 -4.50 2.98 8.49
N GLU A 46 -3.80 3.83 9.23
CA GLU A 46 -3.04 3.40 10.41
C GLU A 46 -3.94 3.17 11.61
N ILE A 47 -5.03 3.93 11.75
CA ILE A 47 -6.08 3.67 12.73
C ILE A 47 -6.70 2.29 12.47
N PHE A 48 -7.06 2.00 11.22
CA PHE A 48 -7.63 0.71 10.84
C PHE A 48 -6.63 -0.44 11.09
N SER A 49 -5.40 -0.33 10.60
CA SER A 49 -4.36 -1.35 10.80
C SER A 49 -4.03 -1.55 12.28
N GLY A 50 -3.91 -0.47 13.06
CA GLY A 50 -3.67 -0.54 14.49
C GLY A 50 -4.83 -1.18 15.26
N ALA A 51 -6.08 -0.87 14.90
CA ALA A 51 -7.25 -1.48 15.52
C ALA A 51 -7.34 -2.99 15.23
N VAL A 52 -7.00 -3.41 13.99
CA VAL A 52 -6.96 -4.82 13.59
C VAL A 52 -5.83 -5.56 14.30
N GLN A 53 -4.63 -4.97 14.35
CA GLN A 53 -3.44 -5.57 14.96
C GLN A 53 -3.59 -5.70 16.48
N ASP A 54 -3.99 -4.62 17.17
CA ASP A 54 -4.04 -4.57 18.63
C ASP A 54 -5.18 -5.39 19.23
N ASN A 55 -6.28 -5.60 18.48
CA ASN A 55 -7.35 -6.51 18.90
C ASN A 55 -7.13 -7.95 18.42
N ASP A 56 -5.98 -8.25 17.80
CA ASP A 56 -5.67 -9.57 17.23
C ASP A 56 -6.73 -10.09 16.27
N ARG A 57 -7.41 -9.16 15.57
CA ARG A 57 -8.45 -9.52 14.62
C ARG A 57 -7.86 -10.03 13.31
N GLY A 58 -6.63 -9.62 12.98
CA GLY A 58 -5.96 -9.95 11.73
C GLY A 58 -4.46 -9.72 11.79
N ILE A 59 -3.80 -10.04 10.68
CA ILE A 59 -2.37 -9.84 10.49
C ILE A 59 -2.12 -8.66 9.56
N ILE A 60 -1.12 -7.85 9.88
CA ILE A 60 -0.60 -6.77 9.04
C ILE A 60 0.60 -7.29 8.25
N ILE A 61 0.58 -7.14 6.92
CA ILE A 61 1.65 -7.61 6.02
C ILE A 61 2.14 -6.43 5.18
N GLY A 62 3.46 -6.32 5.00
CA GLY A 62 4.06 -5.33 4.10
C GLY A 62 5.21 -4.59 4.76
N ARG A 63 5.14 -3.26 4.80
CA ARG A 63 6.14 -2.39 5.44
C ARG A 63 5.50 -1.48 6.48
N ARG A 64 6.35 -0.91 7.34
CA ARG A 64 5.94 0.03 8.39
C ARG A 64 5.25 1.25 7.76
N THR A 65 4.11 1.66 8.33
CA THR A 65 3.33 2.81 7.86
C THR A 65 4.04 4.15 8.05
N TYR A 66 3.39 5.25 7.65
CA TYR A 66 3.98 6.59 7.67
C TYR A 66 4.24 7.15 9.08
N GLY A 67 3.37 6.86 10.05
CA GLY A 67 3.45 7.38 11.41
C GLY A 67 2.78 8.74 11.63
N LYS A 68 1.65 9.01 10.98
CA LYS A 68 0.90 10.27 11.14
C LYS A 68 -0.15 10.13 12.24
N GLY A 69 0.28 10.15 13.50
CA GLY A 69 -0.52 10.04 14.72
C GLY A 69 -1.26 11.31 15.20
N LEU A 70 -1.47 12.31 14.33
CA LEU A 70 -2.03 13.63 14.70
C LEU A 70 -3.47 13.81 14.26
N VAL A 71 -4.28 14.43 15.13
CA VAL A 71 -5.65 14.89 14.84
C VAL A 71 -5.62 16.39 14.57
N GLN A 72 -6.13 16.79 13.42
CA GLN A 72 -6.21 18.20 13.01
C GLN A 72 -7.67 18.63 12.91
N THR A 73 -7.97 19.83 13.38
CA THR A 73 -9.27 20.49 13.21
C THR A 73 -9.13 21.74 12.34
N GLN A 74 -10.18 22.07 11.59
CA GLN A 74 -10.27 23.31 10.83
C GLN A 74 -10.95 24.37 11.70
N MET A 75 -10.33 25.54 11.78
CA MET A 75 -10.85 26.70 12.50
C MET A 75 -11.03 27.84 11.50
N ALA A 76 -12.27 28.23 11.26
CA ALA A 76 -12.58 29.35 10.39
C ALA A 76 -12.10 30.67 11.03
N LEU A 77 -11.53 31.54 10.20
CA LEU A 77 -11.09 32.88 10.55
C LEU A 77 -12.11 33.90 10.02
N SER A 78 -12.11 35.10 10.61
CA SER A 78 -13.11 36.14 10.34
C SER A 78 -13.09 36.68 8.91
N ASP A 79 -11.97 36.52 8.20
CA ASP A 79 -11.79 36.92 6.81
C ASP A 79 -12.20 35.83 5.80
N GLY A 80 -12.74 34.70 6.29
CA GLY A 80 -13.14 33.55 5.47
C GLY A 80 -12.01 32.56 5.19
N SER A 81 -10.79 32.80 5.68
CA SER A 81 -9.71 31.80 5.64
C SER A 81 -9.87 30.73 6.72
N GLU A 82 -9.08 29.66 6.66
CA GLU A 82 -9.11 28.56 7.63
C GLU A 82 -7.72 28.24 8.17
N MET A 83 -7.64 27.98 9.47
CA MET A 83 -6.45 27.44 10.13
C MET A 83 -6.65 25.94 10.41
N ARG A 84 -5.68 25.12 10.01
CA ARG A 84 -5.62 23.71 10.42
C ARG A 84 -4.73 23.56 11.65
N LEU A 85 -5.35 23.27 12.79
CA LEU A 85 -4.64 23.14 14.06
C LEU A 85 -4.62 21.68 14.51
N THR A 86 -3.43 21.19 14.86
CA THR A 86 -3.28 19.90 15.54
C THR A 86 -3.75 20.02 16.98
N ILE A 87 -4.77 19.25 17.36
CA ILE A 87 -5.43 19.37 18.67
C ILE A 87 -5.20 18.17 19.59
N ALA A 88 -4.94 17.00 19.01
CA ALA A 88 -4.79 15.76 19.75
C ALA A 88 -3.86 14.79 19.01
N ARG A 89 -3.47 13.73 19.72
CA ARG A 89 -2.88 12.53 19.13
C ARG A 89 -3.91 11.41 19.17
N TYR A 90 -3.84 10.49 18.22
CA TYR A 90 -4.57 9.24 18.34
C TYR A 90 -3.67 8.11 18.83
N TYR A 91 -4.30 7.16 19.50
CA TYR A 91 -3.70 6.03 20.15
C TYR A 91 -4.48 4.77 19.78
N THR A 92 -3.76 3.70 19.53
CA THR A 92 -4.36 2.40 19.19
C THR A 92 -4.86 1.70 20.46
N PRO A 93 -5.61 0.59 20.35
CA PRO A 93 -6.20 -0.09 21.51
C PRO A 93 -5.20 -0.54 22.57
N SER A 94 -3.95 -0.85 22.21
CA SER A 94 -2.86 -1.16 23.15
C SER A 94 -2.31 0.07 23.90
N GLY A 95 -2.81 1.27 23.62
CA GLY A 95 -2.37 2.52 24.25
C GLY A 95 -1.13 3.14 23.62
N ARG A 96 -0.65 2.63 22.48
CA ARG A 96 0.53 3.17 21.80
C ARG A 96 0.19 4.35 20.91
N CYS A 97 0.98 5.41 21.02
CA CYS A 97 0.96 6.50 20.07
C CYS A 97 1.83 6.11 18.87
N ILE A 98 1.27 6.18 17.67
CA ILE A 98 1.99 5.83 16.44
C ILE A 98 2.61 7.05 15.75
N GLN A 99 2.51 8.24 16.36
CA GLN A 99 3.11 9.45 15.83
C GLN A 99 4.63 9.29 15.76
N LYS A 100 5.22 9.49 14.57
CA LYS A 100 6.68 9.53 14.42
C LYS A 100 7.25 10.72 15.18
N LYS A 101 8.45 10.53 15.73
CA LYS A 101 9.12 11.51 16.58
C LYS A 101 9.30 12.83 15.83
N TYR A 102 8.97 13.93 16.50
CA TYR A 102 9.27 15.28 16.04
C TYR A 102 9.78 16.09 17.23
N GLU A 103 10.74 16.97 16.97
CA GLU A 103 11.34 17.85 17.98
C GLU A 103 11.25 19.29 17.49
N MET A 104 10.79 20.20 18.37
CA MET A 104 10.65 21.61 18.02
C MET A 104 12.02 22.19 17.68
N GLY A 105 12.14 22.80 16.50
CA GLY A 105 13.40 23.36 16.01
C GLY A 105 14.34 22.35 15.35
N ASN A 106 13.95 21.07 15.28
CA ASN A 106 14.67 20.02 14.55
C ASN A 106 13.70 19.26 13.62
N ASN A 107 13.39 19.89 12.49
CA ASN A 107 12.44 19.33 11.51
C ASN A 107 13.12 18.39 10.51
N ASP A 108 14.44 18.46 10.38
CA ASP A 108 15.19 17.72 9.35
C ASP A 108 14.94 16.21 9.43
N ASP A 109 15.03 15.63 10.62
CA ASP A 109 14.79 14.20 10.82
C ASP A 109 13.32 13.82 10.59
N TYR A 110 12.39 14.69 10.96
CA TYR A 110 10.96 14.44 10.77
C TYR A 110 10.56 14.48 9.29
N ASP A 111 11.04 15.49 8.56
CA ASP A 111 10.75 15.73 7.15
C ASP A 111 11.44 14.69 6.27
N LYS A 112 12.67 14.30 6.62
CA LYS A 112 13.46 13.30 5.89
C LYS A 112 13.25 11.88 6.39
N ASP A 113 12.37 11.64 7.37
CA ASP A 113 12.15 10.30 7.97
C ASP A 113 12.01 9.18 6.92
N ILE A 114 11.13 9.35 5.92
CA ILE A 114 10.92 8.34 4.88
C ILE A 114 12.18 8.12 4.02
N TYR A 115 12.95 9.18 3.77
CA TYR A 115 14.21 9.12 3.02
C TYR A 115 15.32 8.47 3.85
N ASN A 116 15.38 8.76 5.15
CA ASN A 116 16.32 8.14 6.07
C ASN A 116 16.04 6.64 6.19
N ARG A 117 14.76 6.26 6.34
CA ARG A 117 14.28 4.86 6.34
C ARG A 117 14.70 4.12 5.08
N TYR A 118 14.57 4.77 3.93
CA TYR A 118 15.08 4.26 2.67
C TYR A 118 16.62 4.09 2.67
N LEU A 119 17.37 5.13 3.03
CA LEU A 119 18.84 5.11 3.00
C LEU A 119 19.46 4.07 3.94
N HIS A 120 18.83 3.78 5.08
CA HIS A 120 19.29 2.75 6.00
C HIS A 120 18.70 1.36 5.72
N GLY A 121 17.99 1.19 4.59
CA GLY A 121 17.54 -0.11 4.09
C GLY A 121 16.31 -0.69 4.79
N GLU A 122 15.52 0.11 5.52
CA GLU A 122 14.30 -0.39 6.19
C GLU A 122 13.32 -1.01 5.20
N PHE A 123 13.28 -0.50 3.97
CA PHE A 123 12.35 -0.98 2.95
C PHE A 123 12.81 -2.30 2.32
N ASP A 124 14.09 -2.64 2.48
CA ASP A 124 14.73 -3.76 1.77
C ASP A 124 15.09 -4.91 2.73
N SER A 125 15.26 -4.65 4.03
CA SER A 125 15.60 -5.68 5.02
C SER A 125 14.90 -5.49 6.37
N ALA A 126 14.41 -6.59 6.95
CA ALA A 126 13.84 -6.60 8.29
C ALA A 126 14.89 -6.30 9.38
N ASP A 127 16.15 -6.67 9.17
CA ASP A 127 17.24 -6.43 10.11
C ASP A 127 17.62 -4.94 10.20
N SER A 128 17.24 -4.15 9.20
CA SER A 128 17.43 -2.70 9.19
C SER A 128 16.35 -1.94 9.97
N ILE A 129 15.31 -2.64 10.45
CA ILE A 129 14.22 -2.03 11.22
C ILE A 129 14.70 -1.73 12.63
N LYS A 130 14.63 -0.45 13.02
CA LYS A 130 14.98 0.00 14.36
C LYS A 130 13.71 0.19 15.19
N LEU A 131 13.56 -0.61 16.24
CA LEU A 131 12.47 -0.54 17.19
C LEU A 131 12.96 0.08 18.50
N ASP A 132 12.15 0.95 19.08
CA ASP A 132 12.42 1.55 20.38
C ASP A 132 11.85 0.66 21.48
N ASP A 133 12.72 0.00 22.24
CA ASP A 133 12.35 -0.89 23.34
C ASP A 133 11.58 -0.19 24.46
N SER A 134 11.72 1.13 24.60
CA SER A 134 10.96 1.92 25.58
C SER A 134 9.50 2.13 25.16
N LEU A 135 9.18 1.87 23.88
CA LEU A 135 7.85 2.01 23.29
C LEU A 135 7.23 0.64 22.99
N LYS A 136 7.52 -0.38 23.81
CA LYS A 136 6.88 -1.70 23.78
C LYS A 136 5.50 -1.67 24.46
N TYR A 137 4.54 -2.25 23.78
CA TYR A 137 3.16 -2.44 24.24
C TYR A 137 2.71 -3.87 23.94
N GLN A 138 1.54 -4.24 24.44
CA GLN A 138 0.95 -5.54 24.14
C GLN A 138 -0.43 -5.38 23.51
N THR A 139 -0.67 -6.19 22.47
CA THR A 139 -2.01 -6.43 21.95
C THR A 139 -2.92 -7.05 23.01
N VAL A 140 -4.22 -7.08 22.77
CA VAL A 140 -5.20 -7.75 23.63
C VAL A 140 -4.81 -9.20 23.92
N GLY A 141 -4.26 -9.89 22.92
CA GLY A 141 -3.77 -11.27 22.99
C GLY A 141 -2.33 -11.40 23.50
N GLY A 142 -1.68 -10.32 23.95
CA GLY A 142 -0.37 -10.36 24.60
C GLY A 142 0.84 -10.27 23.66
N ARG A 143 0.64 -10.20 22.33
CA ARG A 143 1.75 -10.02 21.37
C ARG A 143 2.40 -8.66 21.52
N THR A 144 3.72 -8.61 21.46
CA THR A 144 4.50 -7.36 21.52
C THR A 144 4.28 -6.52 20.26
N VAL A 145 3.95 -5.26 20.45
CA VAL A 145 3.82 -4.24 19.41
C VAL A 145 4.49 -2.94 19.84
N TYR A 146 4.80 -2.05 18.89
CA TYR A 146 5.62 -0.86 19.14
C TYR A 146 4.92 0.43 18.74
N GLY A 147 5.10 1.49 19.53
CA GLY A 147 4.71 2.86 19.17
C GLY A 147 5.80 3.60 18.40
N GLY A 148 5.64 4.93 18.26
CA GLY A 148 6.74 5.83 17.89
C GLY A 148 7.02 6.02 16.40
N GLY A 149 6.11 5.65 15.50
CA GLY A 149 6.12 6.16 14.12
C GLY A 149 5.53 5.23 13.07
N GLY A 150 4.33 4.74 13.33
CA GLY A 150 3.56 3.91 12.42
C GLY A 150 3.28 2.52 12.99
N ILE A 151 2.46 1.78 12.27
CA ILE A 151 2.17 0.38 12.48
C ILE A 151 3.29 -0.43 11.83
N MET A 152 4.05 -1.15 12.65
CA MET A 152 4.99 -2.16 12.17
C MET A 152 4.21 -3.40 11.72
N PRO A 153 4.42 -3.94 10.50
CA PRO A 153 3.76 -5.16 10.06
C PRO A 153 4.15 -6.36 10.93
N ASP A 154 3.23 -7.30 11.06
CA ASP A 154 3.50 -8.61 11.68
C ASP A 154 4.37 -9.48 10.75
N ILE A 155 4.19 -9.33 9.43
CA ILE A 155 5.00 -9.99 8.41
C ILE A 155 5.58 -8.93 7.48
N PHE A 156 6.88 -8.71 7.59
CA PHE A 156 7.61 -7.82 6.71
C PHE A 156 7.73 -8.39 5.29
N ILE A 157 7.48 -7.56 4.28
CA ILE A 157 7.74 -7.86 2.87
C ILE A 157 8.64 -6.76 2.30
N PRO A 158 9.88 -7.10 1.88
CA PRO A 158 10.78 -6.12 1.32
C PRO A 158 10.23 -5.58 0.00
N ARG A 159 10.58 -4.34 -0.31
CA ARG A 159 10.26 -3.72 -1.60
C ARG A 159 11.03 -4.44 -2.71
N ASP A 160 10.31 -4.93 -3.70
CA ASP A 160 10.93 -5.52 -4.88
C ASP A 160 11.27 -4.43 -5.91
N THR A 161 12.57 -4.24 -6.15
CA THR A 161 13.07 -3.33 -7.20
C THR A 161 13.64 -4.09 -8.40
N SER A 162 13.53 -5.43 -8.39
CA SER A 162 13.99 -6.28 -9.46
C SER A 162 13.24 -5.94 -10.75
N GLY A 163 13.96 -5.66 -11.82
CA GLY A 163 13.34 -5.27 -13.09
C GLY A 163 12.94 -3.81 -13.18
N ILE A 164 13.01 -3.01 -12.11
CA ILE A 164 12.70 -1.56 -12.15
C ILE A 164 13.93 -0.80 -12.67
N THR A 165 13.97 -0.56 -13.97
CA THR A 165 15.04 0.22 -14.61
C THR A 165 14.63 1.68 -14.84
N SER A 166 15.60 2.55 -15.12
CA SER A 166 15.29 3.92 -15.54
C SER A 166 14.49 4.00 -16.85
N TYR A 167 14.58 2.99 -17.73
CA TYR A 167 13.72 2.89 -18.89
C TYR A 167 12.27 2.60 -18.48
N TYR A 168 12.07 1.60 -17.60
CA TYR A 168 10.75 1.27 -17.05
C TYR A 168 10.11 2.48 -16.37
N SER A 169 10.81 3.13 -15.44
CA SER A 169 10.28 4.30 -14.73
C SER A 169 9.90 5.42 -15.70
N ASN A 170 10.69 5.66 -16.75
CA ASN A 170 10.36 6.67 -17.76
C ASN A 170 9.10 6.31 -18.55
N VAL A 171 8.93 5.05 -19.00
CA VAL A 171 7.73 4.67 -19.75
C VAL A 171 6.45 4.72 -18.90
N ILE A 172 6.54 4.43 -17.60
CA ILE A 172 5.41 4.57 -16.69
C ILE A 172 5.10 6.05 -16.46
N ASN A 173 6.09 6.85 -16.07
CA ASN A 173 5.89 8.26 -15.70
C ASN A 173 5.48 9.14 -16.88
N SER A 174 5.87 8.79 -18.11
CA SER A 174 5.44 9.50 -19.33
C SER A 174 4.02 9.14 -19.77
N GLY A 175 3.40 8.10 -19.20
CA GLY A 175 2.09 7.59 -19.61
C GLY A 175 2.08 6.90 -20.98
N VAL A 176 3.24 6.76 -21.64
CA VAL A 176 3.32 6.20 -23.01
C VAL A 176 2.90 4.74 -23.07
N LEU A 177 3.08 3.98 -21.97
CA LEU A 177 2.62 2.60 -21.87
C LEU A 177 1.10 2.54 -21.99
N TYR A 178 0.39 3.33 -21.19
CA TYR A 178 -1.08 3.35 -21.23
C TYR A 178 -1.59 3.86 -22.58
N LEU A 179 -0.96 4.89 -23.15
CA LEU A 179 -1.32 5.38 -24.49
C LEU A 179 -1.17 4.30 -25.58
N PHE A 180 -0.09 3.49 -25.52
CA PHE A 180 0.07 2.38 -26.43
C PHE A 180 -1.05 1.35 -26.28
N THR A 181 -1.47 1.05 -25.04
CA THR A 181 -2.53 0.06 -24.81
C THR A 181 -3.88 0.51 -25.39
N LEU A 182 -4.21 1.80 -25.32
CA LEU A 182 -5.39 2.36 -25.98
C LEU A 182 -5.27 2.26 -27.51
N TYR A 183 -4.12 2.65 -28.07
CA TYR A 183 -3.85 2.56 -29.51
C TYR A 183 -3.91 1.11 -30.02
N TYR A 184 -3.32 0.17 -29.29
CA TYR A 184 -3.32 -1.25 -29.64
C TYR A 184 -4.74 -1.83 -29.57
N SER A 185 -5.51 -1.47 -28.52
CA SER A 185 -6.90 -1.91 -28.38
C SER A 185 -7.79 -1.39 -29.51
N ASP A 186 -7.68 -0.11 -29.87
CA ASP A 186 -8.45 0.50 -30.95
C ASP A 186 -8.12 -0.11 -32.32
N LYS A 187 -6.82 -0.23 -32.64
CA LYS A 187 -6.35 -0.82 -33.90
C LYS A 187 -6.81 -2.27 -34.09
N ASN A 188 -6.93 -3.04 -33.02
CA ASN A 188 -7.27 -4.46 -33.05
C ASN A 188 -8.68 -4.74 -32.51
N TYR A 189 -9.54 -3.72 -32.44
CA TYR A 189 -10.82 -3.79 -31.72
C TYR A 189 -11.67 -5.01 -32.12
N ASP A 190 -11.87 -5.22 -33.42
CA ASP A 190 -12.68 -6.33 -33.94
C ASP A 190 -12.17 -7.68 -33.42
N LYS A 191 -10.86 -7.91 -33.44
CA LYS A 191 -10.28 -9.18 -33.00
C LYS A 191 -10.31 -9.34 -31.48
N LEU A 192 -10.01 -8.28 -30.73
CA LEU A 192 -9.96 -8.33 -29.28
C LEU A 192 -11.35 -8.40 -28.64
N GLY A 193 -12.38 -7.90 -29.34
CA GLY A 193 -13.78 -7.97 -28.94
C GLY A 193 -14.46 -9.32 -29.20
N GLU A 194 -13.80 -10.25 -29.90
CA GLU A 194 -14.32 -11.61 -30.14
C GLU A 194 -14.23 -12.54 -28.92
N PHE A 195 -13.44 -12.19 -27.90
CA PHE A 195 -13.23 -13.05 -26.73
C PHE A 195 -14.35 -12.87 -25.71
N ASP A 196 -14.89 -13.97 -25.18
CA ASP A 196 -15.98 -13.95 -24.21
C ASP A 196 -15.47 -13.74 -22.78
N THR A 197 -14.20 -14.08 -22.52
CA THR A 197 -13.59 -13.98 -21.20
C THR A 197 -12.24 -13.27 -21.22
N TRP A 198 -11.89 -12.61 -20.10
CA TRP A 198 -10.60 -11.95 -19.97
C TRP A 198 -9.44 -12.95 -20.03
N GLN A 199 -9.65 -14.21 -19.62
CA GLN A 199 -8.66 -15.28 -19.66
C GLN A 199 -8.29 -15.66 -21.09
N GLU A 200 -9.27 -15.74 -21.99
CA GLU A 200 -9.05 -16.02 -23.41
C GLU A 200 -8.28 -14.89 -24.08
N LEU A 201 -8.72 -13.64 -23.87
CA LEU A 201 -8.01 -12.46 -24.37
C LEU A 201 -6.58 -12.40 -23.82
N TYR A 202 -6.39 -12.61 -22.51
CA TYR A 202 -5.06 -12.65 -21.90
C TYR A 202 -4.17 -13.73 -22.52
N SER A 203 -4.70 -14.95 -22.72
CA SER A 203 -3.97 -16.06 -23.35
C SER A 203 -3.59 -15.75 -24.80
N TYR A 204 -4.45 -15.04 -25.54
CA TYR A 204 -4.15 -14.55 -26.87
C TYR A 204 -3.03 -13.49 -26.86
N LEU A 205 -3.10 -12.51 -25.95
CA LEU A 205 -2.11 -11.44 -25.81
C LEU A 205 -0.71 -11.94 -25.42
N GLN A 206 -0.62 -13.05 -24.68
CA GLN A 206 0.66 -13.70 -24.37
C GLN A 206 1.41 -14.22 -25.60
N GLN A 207 0.71 -14.40 -26.72
CA GLN A 207 1.29 -14.87 -27.98
C GLN A 207 1.65 -13.71 -28.93
N GLN A 208 1.27 -12.47 -28.57
CA GLN A 208 1.50 -11.30 -29.41
C GLN A 208 2.85 -10.64 -29.08
N PRO A 209 3.53 -10.02 -30.07
CA PRO A 209 4.85 -9.42 -29.88
C PRO A 209 4.78 -8.02 -29.22
N LEU A 210 3.95 -7.88 -28.17
CA LEU A 210 3.55 -6.62 -27.55
C LEU A 210 4.73 -5.76 -27.12
N LEU A 211 5.77 -6.37 -26.52
CA LEU A 211 6.94 -5.62 -26.06
C LEU A 211 7.67 -4.94 -27.22
N SER A 212 7.83 -5.64 -28.35
CA SER A 212 8.55 -5.11 -29.51
C SER A 212 7.76 -3.98 -30.19
N GLU A 213 6.45 -4.15 -30.32
CA GLU A 213 5.54 -3.12 -30.85
C GLU A 213 5.51 -1.90 -29.94
N PHE A 214 5.38 -2.12 -28.62
CA PHE A 214 5.40 -1.07 -27.63
C PHE A 214 6.71 -0.28 -27.67
N VAL A 215 7.87 -0.94 -27.73
CA VAL A 215 9.18 -0.27 -27.78
C VAL A 215 9.32 0.59 -29.04
N ASN A 216 8.75 0.15 -30.18
CA ASN A 216 8.69 0.96 -31.39
C ASN A 216 7.78 2.17 -31.24
N PHE A 217 6.60 1.99 -30.64
CA PHE A 217 5.66 3.06 -30.36
C PHE A 217 6.24 4.08 -29.38
N ALA A 218 6.85 3.63 -28.28
CA ALA A 218 7.46 4.49 -27.28
C ALA A 218 8.58 5.35 -27.91
N ALA A 219 9.37 4.78 -28.82
CA ALA A 219 10.38 5.51 -29.58
C ALA A 219 9.78 6.60 -30.48
N SER A 220 8.64 6.35 -31.13
CA SER A 220 7.94 7.37 -31.93
C SER A 220 7.34 8.49 -31.08
N LYS A 221 7.13 8.25 -29.78
CA LYS A 221 6.72 9.23 -28.77
C LYS A 221 7.89 9.86 -28.00
N GLY A 222 9.13 9.66 -28.45
CA GLY A 222 10.32 10.32 -27.90
C GLY A 222 11.04 9.54 -26.77
N VAL A 223 10.56 8.35 -26.39
CA VAL A 223 11.27 7.50 -25.42
C VAL A 223 12.33 6.67 -26.14
N ARG A 224 13.59 7.08 -26.04
CA ARG A 224 14.72 6.40 -26.69
C ARG A 224 14.83 4.94 -26.24
N LYS A 225 14.94 4.02 -27.19
CA LYS A 225 15.17 2.58 -26.95
C LYS A 225 16.46 2.35 -26.15
N ARG A 226 16.40 1.49 -25.15
CA ARG A 226 17.55 1.04 -24.34
C ARG A 226 17.51 -0.48 -24.18
N PRO A 227 18.04 -1.26 -25.15
CA PRO A 227 17.82 -2.71 -25.23
C PRO A 227 18.11 -3.48 -23.93
N THR A 228 19.24 -3.20 -23.27
CA THR A 228 19.60 -3.85 -22.00
C THR A 228 18.59 -3.58 -20.89
N LEU A 229 18.15 -2.32 -20.73
CA LEU A 229 17.18 -1.95 -19.70
C LEU A 229 15.77 -2.47 -20.01
N ILE A 230 15.40 -2.47 -21.29
CA ILE A 230 14.16 -3.08 -21.78
C ILE A 230 14.15 -4.57 -21.41
N ASN A 231 15.24 -5.30 -21.68
CA ASN A 231 15.32 -6.73 -21.38
C ASN A 231 15.19 -7.02 -19.88
N ILE A 232 15.83 -6.21 -19.03
CA ILE A 232 15.70 -6.33 -17.56
C ILE A 232 14.25 -6.09 -17.10
N SER A 233 13.54 -5.14 -17.71
CA SER A 233 12.17 -4.76 -17.35
C SER A 233 11.08 -5.48 -18.17
N ALA A 234 11.45 -6.38 -19.07
CA ALA A 234 10.55 -6.94 -20.10
C ALA A 234 9.27 -7.51 -19.50
N ARG A 235 9.42 -8.40 -18.51
CA ARG A 235 8.29 -9.02 -17.81
C ARG A 235 7.34 -8.01 -17.17
N LEU A 236 7.86 -6.95 -16.54
CA LEU A 236 7.03 -5.93 -15.91
C LEU A 236 6.26 -5.11 -16.95
N ILE A 237 6.93 -4.74 -18.05
CA ILE A 237 6.30 -4.00 -19.14
C ILE A 237 5.21 -4.85 -19.79
N GLU A 238 5.51 -6.09 -20.16
CA GLU A 238 4.56 -7.01 -20.78
C GLU A 238 3.34 -7.28 -19.89
N ASN A 239 3.55 -7.49 -18.59
CA ASN A 239 2.44 -7.70 -17.66
C ASN A 239 1.49 -6.49 -17.63
N GLN A 240 2.03 -5.27 -17.59
CA GLN A 240 1.20 -4.07 -17.62
C GLN A 240 0.50 -3.87 -18.96
N LEU A 241 1.20 -4.10 -20.08
CA LEU A 241 0.61 -4.03 -21.41
C LEU A 241 -0.60 -4.95 -21.51
N GLN A 242 -0.44 -6.22 -21.11
CA GLN A 242 -1.50 -7.22 -21.11
C GLN A 242 -2.65 -6.82 -20.19
N ALA A 243 -2.37 -6.40 -18.96
CA ALA A 243 -3.39 -6.00 -18.00
C ALA A 243 -4.23 -4.82 -18.51
N TYR A 244 -3.60 -3.76 -19.01
CA TYR A 244 -4.30 -2.58 -19.50
C TYR A 244 -5.08 -2.83 -20.79
N ILE A 245 -4.56 -3.66 -21.71
CA ILE A 245 -5.32 -4.05 -22.90
C ILE A 245 -6.57 -4.84 -22.49
N VAL A 246 -6.43 -5.81 -21.57
CA VAL A 246 -7.57 -6.57 -21.03
C VAL A 246 -8.58 -5.66 -20.33
N ARG A 247 -8.12 -4.65 -19.58
CA ARG A 247 -8.98 -3.69 -18.91
C ARG A 247 -9.92 -2.96 -19.87
N ASN A 248 -9.47 -2.67 -21.09
CA ASN A 248 -10.29 -1.95 -22.07
C ASN A 248 -11.52 -2.75 -22.54
N PHE A 249 -11.58 -4.07 -22.28
CA PHE A 249 -12.69 -4.95 -22.67
C PHE A 249 -13.41 -5.59 -21.47
N PHE A 250 -12.71 -5.79 -20.35
CA PHE A 250 -13.21 -6.52 -19.16
C PHE A 250 -13.07 -5.76 -17.85
N ASP A 251 -12.76 -4.46 -17.91
CA ASP A 251 -12.59 -3.57 -16.77
C ASP A 251 -11.65 -4.17 -15.71
N ASP A 252 -11.93 -3.87 -14.44
CA ASP A 252 -11.13 -4.26 -13.29
C ASP A 252 -11.16 -5.77 -13.02
N ALA A 253 -12.21 -6.47 -13.50
CA ALA A 253 -12.35 -7.91 -13.33
C ALA A 253 -11.25 -8.69 -14.08
N GLY A 254 -10.83 -8.20 -15.25
CA GLY A 254 -9.70 -8.76 -16.00
C GLY A 254 -8.35 -8.12 -15.63
N PHE A 255 -8.34 -6.83 -15.29
CA PHE A 255 -7.11 -6.08 -15.01
C PHE A 255 -6.35 -6.59 -13.79
N TYR A 256 -6.99 -6.62 -12.61
CA TYR A 256 -6.29 -6.88 -11.34
C TYR A 256 -5.69 -8.28 -11.25
N PRO A 257 -6.36 -9.36 -11.70
CA PRO A 257 -5.77 -10.70 -11.69
C PRO A 257 -4.46 -10.81 -12.48
N ILE A 258 -4.30 -10.01 -13.54
CA ILE A 258 -3.09 -9.97 -14.36
C ILE A 258 -2.06 -9.03 -13.74
N PHE A 259 -2.47 -7.79 -13.44
CA PHE A 259 -1.58 -6.75 -12.95
C PHE A 259 -0.90 -7.15 -11.63
N MET A 260 -1.64 -7.79 -10.72
CA MET A 260 -1.17 -8.19 -9.40
C MET A 260 -0.67 -9.64 -9.32
N LYS A 261 -0.58 -10.37 -10.44
CA LYS A 261 -0.27 -11.82 -10.45
C LYS A 261 1.06 -12.16 -9.78
N ASP A 262 2.00 -11.23 -9.83
CA ASP A 262 3.38 -11.36 -9.35
C ASP A 262 3.64 -10.56 -8.07
N ASP A 263 2.63 -9.86 -7.53
CA ASP A 263 2.79 -9.02 -6.34
C ASP A 263 3.06 -9.91 -5.11
N GLN A 264 4.27 -9.83 -4.57
CA GLN A 264 4.72 -10.68 -3.47
C GLN A 264 3.92 -10.44 -2.18
N THR A 265 3.45 -9.22 -1.96
CA THR A 265 2.68 -8.85 -0.76
C THR A 265 1.30 -9.50 -0.82
N LEU A 266 0.62 -9.39 -1.96
CA LEU A 266 -0.68 -10.01 -2.21
C LEU A 266 -0.59 -11.55 -2.18
N LEU A 267 0.40 -12.12 -2.87
CA LEU A 267 0.63 -13.57 -2.88
C LEU A 267 0.86 -14.10 -1.46
N ARG A 268 1.62 -13.37 -0.63
CA ARG A 268 1.81 -13.72 0.77
C ARG A 268 0.52 -13.66 1.57
N ALA A 269 -0.29 -12.62 1.40
CA ALA A 269 -1.57 -12.49 2.09
C ALA A 269 -2.55 -13.61 1.72
N ILE A 270 -2.67 -13.95 0.43
CA ILE A 270 -3.49 -15.07 -0.03
C ILE A 270 -3.02 -16.38 0.61
N LYS A 271 -1.71 -16.61 0.67
CA LYS A 271 -1.15 -17.80 1.33
C LYS A 271 -1.53 -17.86 2.81
N ILE A 272 -1.38 -16.76 3.55
CA ILE A 272 -1.72 -16.69 4.99
C ILE A 272 -3.20 -17.00 5.24
N ILE A 273 -4.10 -16.47 4.40
CA ILE A 273 -5.53 -16.75 4.48
C ILE A 273 -5.81 -18.24 4.20
N LYS A 274 -5.25 -18.80 3.11
CA LYS A 274 -5.44 -20.22 2.73
C LYS A 274 -4.90 -21.18 3.78
N ASP A 275 -3.79 -20.82 4.44
CA ASP A 275 -3.18 -21.63 5.50
C ASP A 275 -3.94 -21.51 6.85
N GLY A 276 -5.01 -20.71 6.93
CA GLY A 276 -5.78 -20.50 8.16
C GLY A 276 -5.04 -19.69 9.22
N LYS A 277 -4.01 -18.93 8.82
CA LYS A 277 -3.09 -18.20 9.72
C LYS A 277 -3.37 -16.71 9.77
N SER A 278 -4.54 -16.25 9.33
CA SER A 278 -4.88 -14.82 9.33
C SER A 278 -5.17 -14.25 10.71
N VAL A 279 -5.40 -15.10 11.71
CA VAL A 279 -5.50 -14.71 13.12
C VAL A 279 -4.14 -14.99 13.76
N PRO A 280 -3.53 -14.01 14.46
CA PRO A 280 -2.26 -14.22 15.13
C PRO A 280 -2.34 -15.35 16.16
N ALA A 281 -1.30 -16.17 16.25
CA ALA A 281 -1.16 -17.13 17.35
C ALA A 281 -0.86 -16.38 18.66
N VAL A 282 -1.48 -16.83 19.74
CA VAL A 282 -1.25 -16.34 21.12
C VAL A 282 0.04 -16.93 21.67
#